data_AF-A0A2E5KFU8-F1
#
_entry.id   AF-A0A2E5KFU8-F1
#
_cell.length_a   1.000
_cell.length_b   1.000
_cell.length_c   1.000
_cell.angle_alpha   90.00
_cell.angle_beta   90.00
_cell.angle_gamma   90.00
#
_symmetry.space_group_name_H-M   'P 1'
#
loop_
_entity.id
_entity.type
_entity.pdbx_description
1 polymer ?
#
loop_
_entity_poly.entity_id
_entity_poly.type
_entity_poly.pdbx_seq_one_letter_code
_entity_poly.pdbx_strand_id
1 'polypeptide(L)' 'MFQKIKKIINELSQINNLKTRNKVTNSKIKICPSCTSKLEPLNEQLEWLMPQKYLCKKCNYLGTAYFEQ' A
#
# COMPACT_ATOMS: atom_id res chain seq x y z
N MET A 1 26.62 6.31 -35.98
CA MET A 1 26.14 5.27 -35.03
C MET A 1 25.92 5.81 -33.62
N PHE A 2 26.86 6.58 -33.05
CA PHE A 2 26.81 7.09 -31.67
C PHE A 2 25.63 8.01 -31.33
N GLN A 3 25.12 8.82 -32.27
CA GLN A 3 24.00 9.74 -32.02
C GLN A 3 22.67 9.02 -31.73
N LYS A 4 22.42 7.88 -32.39
CA LYS A 4 21.21 7.07 -32.14
C LYS A 4 21.20 6.48 -30.74
N ILE A 5 22.37 6.05 -30.25
CA ILE A 5 22.51 5.48 -28.91
C ILE A 5 22.22 6.54 -27.84
N LYS A 6 22.71 7.77 -28.01
CA LYS A 6 22.38 8.89 -27.10
C LYS A 6 20.88 9.19 -27.04
N LYS A 7 20.18 9.11 -28.18
CA LYS A 7 18.73 9.33 -28.22
C LYS A 7 17.97 8.27 -27.43
N ILE A 8 18.32 7.00 -27.62
CA ILE A 8 17.69 5.86 -26.91
C ILE A 8 17.91 5.97 -25.39
N ILE A 9 19.12 6.34 -24.95
CA ILE A 9 19.41 6.54 -23.52
C ILE A 9 18.55 7.66 -22.93
N ASN A 10 18.34 8.75 -23.68
CA ASN A 10 17.52 9.87 -23.23
C ASN A 10 16.03 9.47 -23.12
N GLU A 11 15.53 8.69 -24.08
CA GLU A 11 14.15 8.17 -24.04
C GLU A 11 13.94 7.18 -22.87
N LEU A 12 14.90 6.28 -22.62
CA LEU A 12 14.87 5.38 -21.47
C LEU A 12 14.90 6.12 -20.12
N SER A 13 15.66 7.22 -20.03
CA SER A 13 15.70 8.08 -18.85
C SER A 13 14.34 8.74 -18.59
N GLN A 14 13.68 9.26 -19.63
CA GLN A 14 12.35 9.85 -19.52
C GLN A 14 11.29 8.81 -19.07
N ILE A 15 11.33 7.60 -19.61
CA ILE A 15 10.42 6.51 -19.21
C ILE A 15 10.64 6.10 -17.75
N ASN A 16 11.89 6.03 -17.30
CA ASN A 16 12.20 5.72 -15.90
C ASN A 16 11.74 6.84 -14.95
N ASN A 17 11.77 8.10 -15.38
CA ASN A 17 11.23 9.22 -14.61
C ASN A 17 9.69 9.25 -14.57
N LEU A 18 9.01 8.62 -15.52
CA LEU A 18 7.55 8.42 -15.48
C LEU A 18 7.12 7.33 -14.50
N LYS A 19 8.03 6.43 -14.07
CA LYS A 19 7.80 5.52 -12.94
C LYS A 19 7.92 6.23 -11.59
N THR A 20 7.61 7.53 -11.54
CA THR A 20 7.56 8.29 -10.31
C THR A 20 6.33 7.89 -9.50
N ARG A 21 6.57 6.90 -8.64
CA ARG A 21 6.19 6.94 -7.23
C ARG A 21 4.69 6.96 -6.94
N ASN A 22 3.99 5.90 -7.36
CA ASN A 22 2.85 5.38 -6.58
C ASN A 22 3.35 4.72 -5.28
N LYS A 23 4.09 5.47 -4.47
CA LYS A 23 4.34 5.06 -3.09
C LYS A 23 3.16 5.63 -2.32
N VAL A 24 2.08 4.86 -2.25
CA VAL A 24 0.95 5.16 -1.37
C VAL A 24 1.49 5.08 0.06
N THR A 25 2.07 6.17 0.55
CA THR A 25 2.43 6.36 1.96
C THR A 25 1.16 6.70 2.72
N ASN A 26 0.20 5.78 2.72
CA ASN A 26 -0.89 5.83 3.68
C ASN A 26 -0.67 4.69 4.68
N SER A 27 0.50 4.70 5.33
CA SER A 27 0.85 3.75 6.38
C SER A 27 0.31 4.21 7.74
N LYS A 28 -0.93 4.74 7.78
CA LYS A 28 -1.57 4.99 9.05
C LYS A 28 -1.79 3.66 9.74
N ILE A 29 -1.41 3.58 11.01
CA ILE A 29 -1.49 2.33 11.75
C ILE A 29 -2.95 2.13 12.13
N LYS A 30 -3.53 1.02 11.69
CA LYS A 30 -4.91 0.66 12.02
C LYS A 30 -4.95 0.05 13.41
N ILE A 31 -5.80 0.58 14.28
CA ILE A 31 -5.89 0.23 15.70
C ILE A 31 -7.24 -0.42 16.03
N CYS A 32 -7.19 -1.45 16.86
CA CYS A 32 -8.36 -2.20 17.30
C CYS A 32 -9.27 -1.33 18.17
N PRO A 33 -10.58 -1.30 17.89
CA PRO A 33 -11.51 -0.50 18.68
C PRO A 33 -11.72 -1.03 20.10
N SER A 34 -11.53 -2.33 20.34
CA SER A 34 -11.78 -2.94 21.65
C SER A 34 -10.60 -2.87 22.62
N CYS A 35 -9.37 -2.99 22.13
CA CYS A 35 -8.18 -3.15 22.97
C CYS A 35 -7.01 -2.25 22.57
N THR A 36 -7.24 -1.32 21.64
CA THR A 36 -6.29 -0.28 21.22
C THR A 36 -4.96 -0.83 20.69
N SER A 37 -4.93 -2.11 20.30
CA SER A 37 -3.73 -2.76 19.77
C SER A 37 -3.72 -2.75 18.25
N LYS A 38 -2.54 -2.92 17.65
CA LYS A 38 -2.37 -2.93 16.19
C LYS A 38 -3.21 -4.04 15.56
N LEU A 39 -3.89 -3.71 14.47
CA LEU A 39 -4.68 -4.62 13.67
C LEU A 39 -3.86 -5.16 12.49
N GLU A 40 -4.10 -6.41 12.14
CA GLU A 40 -3.57 -7.02 10.92
C GLU A 40 -4.66 -7.14 9.85
N PRO A 41 -4.36 -6.79 8.59
CA PRO A 41 -5.27 -6.97 7.48
C PRO A 41 -5.46 -8.47 7.17
N LEU A 42 -6.71 -8.89 6.92
CA LEU A 42 -7.02 -10.29 6.59
C LEU A 42 -7.12 -10.55 5.07
N ASN A 43 -7.54 -9.55 4.29
CA ASN A 43 -7.87 -9.72 2.86
C ASN A 43 -7.21 -8.66 1.95
N GLU A 44 -5.95 -8.31 2.22
CA GLU A 44 -5.19 -7.31 1.45
C GLU A 44 -5.22 -7.54 -0.08
N GLN A 45 -5.21 -8.79 -0.55
CA GLN A 45 -5.30 -9.10 -1.99
C GLN A 45 -6.67 -8.85 -2.63
N LEU A 46 -7.74 -8.75 -1.84
CA LEU A 46 -9.13 -8.65 -2.30
C LEU A 46 -9.80 -7.33 -1.88
N GLU A 47 -9.03 -6.32 -1.44
CA GLU A 47 -9.56 -5.00 -1.05
C GLU A 47 -10.41 -4.35 -2.15
N TRP A 48 -10.09 -4.61 -3.41
CA TRP A 48 -10.82 -4.06 -4.57
C TRP A 48 -12.21 -4.69 -4.76
N LEU A 49 -12.42 -5.90 -4.23
CA LEU A 49 -13.64 -6.68 -4.40
C LEU A 49 -14.50 -6.70 -3.13
N MET A 50 -13.87 -6.63 -1.95
CA MET A 50 -14.54 -6.75 -0.67
C MET A 50 -13.96 -5.78 0.36
N PRO A 51 -14.78 -5.29 1.32
CA PRO A 51 -14.30 -4.42 2.37
C PRO A 51 -13.20 -5.10 3.20
N GLN A 52 -12.19 -4.32 3.57
CA GLN A 52 -11.04 -4.81 4.33
C GLN A 52 -11.47 -5.23 5.75
N LYS A 53 -11.18 -6.48 6.08
CA LYS A 53 -11.36 -7.06 7.41
C LYS A 53 -10.04 -7.02 8.16
N TYR A 54 -10.15 -6.79 9.46
CA TYR A 54 -9.04 -6.71 10.38
C TYR A 54 -9.19 -7.75 11.47
N LEU A 55 -8.05 -8.33 11.84
CA LEU A 55 -7.93 -9.23 12.97
C LEU A 55 -7.06 -8.59 14.05
N CYS A 56 -7.51 -8.64 15.30
CA CYS A 56 -6.69 -8.31 16.44
C CYS A 56 -6.21 -9.58 17.16
N LYS A 57 -4.89 -9.81 17.17
CA LYS A 57 -4.28 -10.94 17.89
C LYS A 57 -4.42 -10.90 19.42
N LYS A 58 -4.73 -9.75 20.02
CA LYS A 58 -4.84 -9.62 21.49
C LYS A 58 -6.22 -9.94 22.04
N CYS A 59 -7.28 -9.42 21.42
CA CYS A 59 -8.66 -9.59 21.90
C CYS A 59 -9.52 -10.43 20.95
N ASN A 60 -8.92 -10.99 19.90
CA ASN A 60 -9.60 -11.78 18.88
C ASN A 60 -10.73 -11.02 18.14
N TYR A 61 -10.69 -9.69 18.13
CA TYR A 61 -11.62 -8.87 17.37
C TYR A 61 -11.47 -9.13 15.87
N LEU A 62 -12.60 -9.36 15.20
CA LEU A 62 -12.69 -9.55 13.76
C LEU A 62 -13.80 -8.65 13.22
N GLY A 63 -13.44 -7.72 12.33
CA GLY A 63 -14.39 -6.77 11.78
C GLY A 63 -13.77 -5.80 10.79
N THR A 64 -14.57 -4.88 10.27
CA THR A 64 -14.13 -3.85 9.30
C THR A 64 -13.85 -2.51 9.96
N ALA A 65 -14.29 -2.29 11.20
CA ALA A 65 -14.08 -1.04 11.93
C ALA A 65 -12.69 -1.00 12.59
N TYR A 66 -12.05 0.17 12.53
CA TYR A 66 -10.72 0.45 13.09
C TYR A 66 -10.61 1.93 13.46
N PHE A 67 -9.66 2.25 14.35
CA PHE A 67 -9.19 3.62 14.57
C PHE A 67 -7.90 3.88 13.77
N GLU A 68 -7.69 5.14 13.36
CA GLU A 68 -6.44 5.59 12.72
C GLU A 68 -5.58 6.35 13.71
N GLN A 69 -4.27 6.10 13.70
CA GLN A 69 -3.26 6.84 14.45
C GLN A 69 -2.16 7.35 13.51
#